data_AF-A0A382T749-F1
#
_entry.id   AF-A0A382T749-F1
#
_cell.length_a   1.000
_cell.length_b   1.000
_cell.length_c   1.000
_cell.angle_alpha   90.00
_cell.angle_beta   90.00
_cell.angle_gamma   90.00
#
_symmetry.space_group_name_H-M   'P 1'
#
loop_
_entity.id
_entity.type
_entity.pdbx_description
1 polymer ?
#
loop_
_entity_poly.entity_id
_entity_poly.type
_entity_poly.pdbx_seq_one_letter_code
_entity_poly.pdbx_strand_id
1 'polypeptide(L)'
;VGKHEGKDFAATGTVFGNGEAYFWDVTNPDSMLIIDTVTVDARNVNDVKISEDGRVGVISREGASNRKNGFVILDVSDPYNVEILSTFNDDMTGGVHNTFIYENHVYAVNNGRKYDIINIEDPRNPFRVGIFELDTPGHSIHDVWVENGIAYSSNWHDGVVAVDVGGLKFSEKDRSDVQYNPLLMKAGQGSPSDPVKLAEMKDSKGRNHSAFPFLSQSTGNFYIISGDEWFPFGMNNLYQSKPSSPRGGFHFMNFNDPDNPREEATYMAPEVGSHNQWVYNDILLAAFYQGGVRILDISGELLG
;
A
#
# COMPACT_ATOMS: atom_id res chain seq x y z
N VAL A 1 17.60 -11.13 8.28
CA VAL A 1 18.26 -11.79 7.13
C VAL A 1 19.76 -11.97 7.40
N GLY A 2 20.34 -13.13 7.10
CA GLY A 2 21.80 -13.36 7.19
C GLY A 2 22.38 -13.08 8.58
N LYS A 3 23.38 -12.17 8.66
CA LYS A 3 24.06 -11.80 9.92
C LYS A 3 23.16 -11.18 10.99
N HIS A 4 21.92 -10.83 10.64
CA HIS A 4 20.92 -10.23 11.53
C HIS A 4 19.78 -11.20 11.89
N GLU A 5 20.01 -12.51 11.82
CA GLU A 5 19.04 -13.51 12.29
C GLU A 5 18.68 -13.30 13.77
N GLY A 6 17.39 -13.40 14.11
CA GLY A 6 16.87 -13.18 15.46
C GLY A 6 16.70 -11.71 15.88
N LYS A 7 16.83 -10.76 14.93
CA LYS A 7 16.51 -9.35 15.14
C LYS A 7 15.32 -8.91 14.31
N ASP A 8 14.57 -7.95 14.87
CA ASP A 8 13.46 -7.30 14.20
C ASP A 8 13.80 -5.84 13.90
N PHE A 9 13.45 -5.39 12.70
CA PHE A 9 13.72 -4.03 12.25
C PHE A 9 12.46 -3.37 11.71
N ALA A 10 12.41 -2.04 11.80
CA ALA A 10 11.38 -1.23 11.17
C ALA A 10 12.01 -0.07 10.41
N ALA A 11 11.28 0.47 9.44
CA ALA A 11 11.64 1.69 8.75
C ALA A 11 10.43 2.62 8.70
N THR A 12 10.64 3.91 8.93
CA THR A 12 9.56 4.91 8.99
C THR A 12 9.94 6.15 8.19
N GLY A 13 9.02 6.62 7.36
CA GLY A 13 9.12 7.92 6.70
C GLY A 13 8.78 9.06 7.65
N THR A 14 8.86 10.29 7.14
CA THR A 14 8.52 11.49 7.89
C THR A 14 7.65 12.44 7.08
N VAL A 15 6.62 12.98 7.73
CA VAL A 15 5.83 14.10 7.20
C VAL A 15 6.26 15.35 7.94
N PHE A 16 6.67 16.39 7.20
CA PHE A 16 7.30 17.60 7.73
C PHE A 16 8.63 17.36 8.48
N GLY A 17 9.31 16.23 8.23
CA GLY A 17 10.53 15.82 8.93
C GLY A 17 11.81 15.99 8.12
N ASN A 18 11.92 17.05 7.31
CA ASN A 18 13.15 17.39 6.57
C ASN A 18 13.66 16.27 5.63
N GLY A 19 12.75 15.47 5.07
CA GLY A 19 13.11 14.42 4.12
C GLY A 19 13.88 13.25 4.77
N GLU A 20 13.66 12.99 6.05
CA GLU A 20 14.30 11.89 6.77
C GLU A 20 13.46 10.61 6.71
N ALA A 21 14.15 9.48 6.58
CA ALA A 21 13.62 8.15 6.84
C ALA A 21 14.47 7.51 7.94
N TYR A 22 13.83 7.01 8.99
CA TYR A 22 14.51 6.38 10.13
C TYR A 22 14.44 4.86 10.03
N PHE A 23 15.54 4.21 10.37
CA PHE A 23 15.64 2.76 10.51
C PHE A 23 15.81 2.42 11.99
N TRP A 24 15.12 1.37 12.42
CA TRP A 24 14.96 1.05 13.83
C TRP A 24 15.35 -0.41 14.11
N ASP A 25 16.05 -0.65 15.21
CA ASP A 25 16.08 -1.96 15.87
C ASP A 25 14.89 -2.00 16.83
N VAL A 26 13.94 -2.89 16.52
CA VAL A 26 12.70 -3.09 17.29
C VAL A 26 12.64 -4.47 17.94
N THR A 27 13.78 -5.17 17.99
CA THR A 27 13.90 -6.51 18.60
C THR A 27 13.42 -6.52 20.05
N ASN A 28 13.67 -5.43 20.78
CA ASN A 28 13.11 -5.22 22.11
C ASN A 28 12.03 -4.11 22.05
N PRO A 29 10.74 -4.44 22.15
CA PRO A 29 9.68 -3.44 22.11
C PRO A 29 9.71 -2.46 23.29
N ASP A 30 10.33 -2.83 24.42
CA ASP A 30 10.50 -1.93 25.57
C ASP A 30 11.60 -0.89 25.35
N SER A 31 12.45 -1.07 24.33
CA SER A 31 13.60 -0.22 24.07
C SER A 31 13.95 -0.20 22.58
N MET A 32 13.05 0.34 21.76
CA MET A 32 13.31 0.56 20.33
C MET A 32 14.34 1.67 20.11
N LEU A 33 15.27 1.45 19.17
CA LEU A 33 16.38 2.36 18.90
C LEU A 33 16.41 2.75 17.42
N ILE A 34 16.57 4.04 17.14
CA ILE A 34 16.98 4.48 15.80
C ILE A 34 18.43 4.03 15.61
N ILE A 35 18.68 3.24 14.56
CA ILE A 35 19.98 2.67 14.24
C ILE A 35 20.62 3.29 13.02
N ASP A 36 19.82 3.90 12.14
CA ASP A 36 20.30 4.67 11.00
C ASP A 36 19.23 5.69 10.55
N THR A 37 19.68 6.71 9.82
CA THR A 37 18.83 7.76 9.24
C THR A 37 19.28 8.07 7.82
N VAL A 38 18.38 7.91 6.86
CA VAL A 38 18.60 8.35 5.48
C VAL A 38 17.93 9.70 5.28
N THR A 39 18.71 10.71 4.91
CA THR A 39 18.19 12.06 4.60
C THR A 39 18.26 12.32 3.10
N VAL A 40 17.15 12.74 2.51
CA VAL A 40 17.05 13.09 1.07
C VAL A 40 16.53 14.52 0.90
N ASP A 41 16.79 15.14 -0.26
CA ASP A 41 16.17 16.43 -0.61
C ASP A 41 14.67 16.23 -0.87
N ALA A 42 13.88 16.35 0.19
CA ALA A 42 12.43 16.30 0.20
C ALA A 42 11.91 17.02 1.45
N ARG A 43 10.65 17.46 1.41
CA ARG A 43 9.94 17.90 2.61
C ARG A 43 9.38 16.71 3.38
N ASN A 44 8.84 15.75 2.63
CA ASN A 44 8.20 14.55 3.15
C ASN A 44 8.82 13.31 2.50
N VAL A 45 9.05 12.30 3.33
CA VAL A 45 9.13 10.90 2.92
C VAL A 45 7.80 10.27 3.35
N ASN A 46 6.84 10.26 2.42
CA ASN A 46 5.46 9.84 2.74
C ASN A 46 5.37 8.34 3.01
N ASP A 47 6.18 7.54 2.32
CA ASP A 47 6.10 6.10 2.36
C ASP A 47 7.48 5.44 2.31
N VAL A 48 7.57 4.28 2.95
CA VAL A 48 8.74 3.41 2.98
C VAL A 48 8.27 1.97 2.75
N LYS A 49 8.93 1.29 1.82
CA LYS A 49 8.69 -0.12 1.53
C LYS A 49 10.01 -0.87 1.43
N ILE A 50 10.01 -2.09 1.95
CA ILE A 50 11.15 -3.00 1.93
C ILE A 50 10.75 -4.23 1.12
N SER A 51 11.64 -4.71 0.25
CA SER A 51 11.44 -5.94 -0.51
C SER A 51 11.29 -7.15 0.41
N GLU A 52 10.60 -8.18 -0.07
CA GLU A 52 10.32 -9.40 0.71
C GLU A 52 11.61 -10.08 1.21
N ASP A 53 12.67 -10.05 0.42
CA ASP A 53 13.98 -10.60 0.79
C ASP A 53 14.78 -9.72 1.78
N GLY A 54 14.26 -8.54 2.12
CA GLY A 54 14.85 -7.59 3.07
C GLY A 54 16.13 -6.92 2.58
N ARG A 55 16.35 -6.82 1.26
CA ARG A 55 17.60 -6.28 0.69
C ARG A 55 17.46 -4.91 0.03
N VAL A 56 16.29 -4.63 -0.55
CA VAL A 56 16.03 -3.36 -1.25
C VAL A 56 14.97 -2.57 -0.50
N GLY A 57 15.25 -1.30 -0.25
CA GLY A 57 14.28 -0.35 0.30
C GLY A 57 13.88 0.67 -0.76
N VAL A 58 12.65 1.16 -0.69
CA VAL A 58 12.19 2.32 -1.45
C VAL A 58 11.61 3.34 -0.48
N ILE A 59 12.02 4.59 -0.63
CA ILE A 59 11.43 5.72 0.08
C ILE A 59 10.90 6.74 -0.92
N SER A 60 9.67 7.19 -0.71
CA SER A 60 9.07 8.21 -1.58
C SER A 60 9.62 9.60 -1.28
N ARG A 61 9.54 10.51 -2.25
CA ARG A 61 9.96 11.91 -2.10
C ARG A 61 8.88 12.86 -2.57
N GLU A 62 8.55 13.80 -1.69
CA GLU A 62 7.65 14.90 -2.01
C GLU A 62 8.17 16.23 -1.47
N GLY A 63 8.07 17.27 -2.30
CA GLY A 63 8.48 18.63 -1.93
C GLY A 63 9.99 18.89 -2.03
N ALA A 64 10.70 18.15 -2.89
CA ALA A 64 12.12 18.38 -3.18
C ALA A 64 12.39 19.82 -3.66
N SER A 65 13.50 20.41 -3.22
CA SER A 65 13.86 21.81 -3.49
C SER A 65 14.01 22.10 -4.99
N ASN A 66 14.47 21.11 -5.75
CA ASN A 66 14.72 21.17 -7.18
C ASN A 66 13.55 20.63 -8.04
N ARG A 67 12.39 20.34 -7.43
CA ARG A 67 11.20 19.71 -8.06
C ARG A 67 11.44 18.33 -8.69
N LYS A 68 12.62 17.75 -8.50
CA LYS A 68 12.90 16.36 -8.86
C LYS A 68 12.40 15.48 -7.73
N ASN A 69 11.08 15.34 -7.64
CA ASN A 69 10.40 14.39 -6.77
C ASN A 69 10.58 12.95 -7.30
N GLY A 70 9.73 11.99 -6.92
CA GLY A 70 9.88 10.58 -7.29
C GLY A 70 10.20 9.72 -6.06
N PHE A 71 11.09 8.74 -6.19
CA PHE A 71 11.51 7.90 -5.07
C PHE A 71 13.01 7.60 -5.10
N VAL A 72 13.52 7.11 -3.98
CA VAL A 72 14.91 6.69 -3.79
C VAL A 72 14.95 5.21 -3.51
N ILE A 73 15.89 4.52 -4.15
CA ILE A 73 16.11 3.08 -3.99
C ILE A 73 17.34 2.90 -3.10
N LEU A 74 17.21 2.03 -2.11
CA LEU A 74 18.16 1.82 -1.03
C LEU A 74 18.64 0.37 -1.00
N ASP A 75 19.90 0.16 -0.59
CA ASP A 75 20.36 -1.13 -0.06
C ASP A 75 20.13 -1.13 1.43
N VAL A 76 19.30 -2.06 1.89
CA VAL A 76 18.93 -2.24 3.29
C VAL A 76 19.40 -3.60 3.82
N SER A 77 20.31 -4.27 3.10
CA SER A 77 20.88 -5.55 3.52
C SER A 77 21.57 -5.48 4.89
N ASP A 78 22.03 -4.29 5.28
CA ASP A 78 22.46 -3.95 6.63
C ASP A 78 21.69 -2.72 7.14
N PRO A 79 20.67 -2.89 8.00
CA PRO A 79 19.84 -1.77 8.45
C PRO A 79 20.57 -0.79 9.40
N TYR A 80 21.82 -1.10 9.80
CA TYR A 80 22.69 -0.18 10.54
C TYR A 80 23.55 0.70 9.62
N ASN A 81 23.54 0.44 8.31
CA ASN A 81 24.31 1.18 7.31
C ASN A 81 23.59 1.10 5.96
N VAL A 82 22.49 1.85 5.84
CA VAL A 82 21.65 1.90 4.66
C VAL A 82 22.30 2.79 3.60
N GLU A 83 22.35 2.30 2.36
CA GLU A 83 22.99 3.02 1.26
C GLU A 83 21.98 3.44 0.20
N ILE A 84 22.09 4.67 -0.31
CA ILE A 84 21.33 5.10 -1.48
C ILE A 84 21.96 4.49 -2.73
N LEU A 85 21.19 3.67 -3.46
CA LEU A 85 21.62 3.03 -4.69
C LEU A 85 21.37 3.90 -5.92
N SER A 86 20.17 4.44 -6.02
CA SER A 86 19.75 5.26 -7.14
C SER A 86 18.50 6.08 -6.78
N THR A 87 18.07 6.92 -7.71
CA THR A 87 16.80 7.66 -7.62
C THR A 87 16.04 7.50 -8.92
N PHE A 88 14.72 7.38 -8.85
CA PHE A 88 13.84 7.42 -10.02
C PHE A 88 12.88 8.60 -9.91
N ASN A 89 12.90 9.48 -10.93
CA ASN A 89 12.16 10.74 -10.93
C ASN A 89 11.59 11.15 -12.29
N ASP A 90 11.72 10.28 -13.29
CA ASP A 90 11.23 10.55 -14.64
C ASP A 90 9.71 10.67 -14.64
N ASP A 91 9.17 11.78 -15.15
CA ASP A 91 7.74 12.13 -15.12
C ASP A 91 7.07 12.09 -13.72
N MET A 92 7.84 12.27 -12.64
CA MET A 92 7.32 12.21 -11.26
C MET A 92 7.43 13.55 -10.53
N THR A 93 7.27 14.66 -11.24
CA THR A 93 7.49 16.00 -10.66
C THR A 93 6.48 16.40 -9.58
N GLY A 94 5.30 15.77 -9.56
CA GLY A 94 4.26 16.01 -8.56
C GLY A 94 4.57 15.45 -7.17
N GLY A 95 5.38 14.40 -7.09
CA GLY A 95 5.51 13.60 -5.87
C GLY A 95 5.07 12.16 -6.09
N VAL A 96 5.61 11.27 -5.26
CA VAL A 96 5.10 9.92 -5.09
C VAL A 96 4.56 9.83 -3.67
N HIS A 97 3.27 9.54 -3.52
CA HIS A 97 2.66 9.45 -2.20
C HIS A 97 2.89 8.06 -1.60
N ASN A 98 2.51 7.03 -2.35
CA ASN A 98 2.59 5.63 -1.98
C ASN A 98 3.47 4.85 -2.97
N THR A 99 4.19 3.88 -2.44
CA THR A 99 4.90 2.87 -3.24
C THR A 99 4.56 1.48 -2.76
N PHE A 100 4.74 0.49 -3.63
CA PHE A 100 4.78 -0.92 -3.25
C PHE A 100 5.91 -1.63 -3.99
N ILE A 101 6.59 -2.57 -3.32
CA ILE A 101 7.60 -3.43 -3.95
C ILE A 101 7.00 -4.83 -4.05
N TYR A 102 6.90 -5.36 -5.26
CA TYR A 102 6.52 -6.75 -5.49
C TYR A 102 7.46 -7.35 -6.51
N GLU A 103 8.10 -8.46 -6.14
CA GLU A 103 9.25 -9.02 -6.86
C GLU A 103 10.28 -7.92 -7.16
N ASN A 104 10.75 -7.82 -8.41
CA ASN A 104 11.70 -6.82 -8.86
C ASN A 104 11.03 -5.58 -9.46
N HIS A 105 9.84 -5.18 -8.97
CA HIS A 105 9.13 -4.01 -9.46
C HIS A 105 8.66 -3.08 -8.34
N VAL A 106 8.79 -1.78 -8.57
CA VAL A 106 8.19 -0.72 -7.76
C VAL A 106 6.94 -0.21 -8.46
N TYR A 107 5.82 -0.23 -7.75
CA TYR A 107 4.56 0.36 -8.15
C TYR A 107 4.45 1.70 -7.44
N ALA A 108 4.69 2.80 -8.16
CA ALA A 108 4.79 4.14 -7.59
C ALA A 108 3.58 4.99 -7.97
N VAL A 109 2.76 5.36 -6.98
CA VAL A 109 1.60 6.23 -7.18
C VAL A 109 2.08 7.65 -7.48
N ASN A 110 2.06 7.99 -8.76
CA ASN A 110 2.59 9.23 -9.30
C ASN A 110 1.51 10.31 -9.35
N ASN A 111 1.76 11.39 -8.61
CA ASN A 111 0.89 12.57 -8.56
C ASN A 111 -0.59 12.24 -8.25
N GLY A 112 -0.81 11.13 -7.53
CA GLY A 112 -2.14 10.63 -7.18
C GLY A 112 -3.04 10.30 -8.36
N ARG A 113 -2.51 10.00 -9.56
CA ARG A 113 -3.32 9.80 -10.78
C ARG A 113 -3.17 8.42 -11.39
N LYS A 114 -1.92 7.97 -11.47
CA LYS A 114 -1.51 6.69 -12.06
C LYS A 114 -0.54 6.02 -11.13
N TYR A 115 -0.29 4.74 -11.32
CA TYR A 115 0.94 4.14 -10.82
C TYR A 115 1.85 3.72 -11.97
N ASP A 116 3.09 4.20 -11.90
CA ASP A 116 4.16 3.79 -12.79
C ASP A 116 4.80 2.52 -12.24
N ILE A 117 5.07 1.56 -13.13
CA ILE A 117 5.65 0.27 -12.78
C ILE A 117 7.11 0.27 -13.23
N ILE A 118 8.03 0.22 -12.26
CA ILE A 118 9.46 0.43 -12.47
C ILE A 118 10.19 -0.87 -12.16
N ASN A 119 10.92 -1.41 -13.13
CA ASN A 119 11.79 -2.54 -12.90
C ASN A 119 13.02 -2.11 -12.09
N ILE A 120 13.34 -2.90 -11.07
CA ILE A 120 14.45 -2.71 -10.14
C ILE A 120 15.31 -3.97 -9.99
N GLU A 121 15.31 -4.85 -11.00
CA GLU A 121 16.18 -6.05 -11.01
C GLU A 121 17.66 -5.67 -10.86
N ASP A 122 18.06 -4.59 -11.54
CA ASP A 122 19.25 -3.82 -11.16
C ASP A 122 18.82 -2.52 -10.43
N PRO A 123 18.83 -2.49 -9.09
CA PRO A 123 18.36 -1.32 -8.34
C PRO A 123 19.24 -0.07 -8.52
N ARG A 124 20.42 -0.19 -9.14
CA ARG A 124 21.27 0.97 -9.52
C ARG A 124 20.88 1.57 -10.88
N ASN A 125 20.18 0.81 -11.71
CA ASN A 125 19.75 1.24 -13.06
C ASN A 125 18.25 0.96 -13.29
N PRO A 126 17.35 1.54 -12.48
CA PRO A 126 15.92 1.32 -12.60
C PRO A 126 15.35 1.92 -13.89
N PHE A 127 14.33 1.31 -14.45
CA PHE A 127 13.62 1.83 -15.63
C PHE A 127 12.12 1.49 -15.61
N ARG A 128 11.32 2.38 -16.19
CA ARG A 128 9.86 2.18 -16.30
C ARG A 128 9.55 1.09 -17.32
N VAL A 129 8.71 0.14 -16.94
CA VAL A 129 8.21 -0.93 -17.83
C VAL A 129 6.75 -0.75 -18.21
N GLY A 130 5.93 -0.16 -17.35
CA GLY A 130 4.50 0.00 -17.58
C GLY A 130 3.89 1.14 -16.77
N ILE A 131 2.63 1.43 -17.08
CA ILE A 131 1.81 2.44 -16.41
C ILE A 131 0.39 1.89 -16.34
N PHE A 132 -0.26 2.03 -15.20
CA PHE A 132 -1.70 1.86 -15.09
C PHE A 132 -2.36 3.19 -14.69
N GLU A 133 -3.42 3.54 -15.41
CA GLU A 133 -4.21 4.74 -15.18
C GLU A 133 -5.67 4.46 -15.55
N LEU A 134 -6.62 5.03 -14.80
CA LEU A 134 -8.04 4.90 -15.11
C LEU A 134 -8.46 5.92 -16.18
N ASP A 135 -9.44 5.57 -17.00
CA ASP A 135 -9.98 6.49 -18.02
C ASP A 135 -11.09 7.41 -17.48
N THR A 136 -11.49 7.25 -16.22
CA THR A 136 -12.55 8.04 -15.59
C THR A 136 -12.10 9.50 -15.39
N PRO A 137 -12.95 10.49 -15.69
CA PRO A 137 -12.56 11.89 -15.52
C PRO A 137 -12.27 12.25 -14.06
N GLY A 138 -11.08 12.81 -13.81
CA GLY A 138 -10.68 13.24 -12.47
C GLY A 138 -10.41 12.09 -11.50
N HIS A 139 -10.14 10.88 -12.02
CA HIS A 139 -9.68 9.76 -11.23
C HIS A 139 -8.46 10.16 -10.38
N SER A 140 -8.36 9.53 -9.23
CA SER A 140 -7.29 9.75 -8.28
C SER A 140 -6.98 8.42 -7.60
N ILE A 141 -5.71 8.17 -7.32
CA ILE A 141 -5.21 6.97 -6.64
C ILE A 141 -4.50 7.42 -5.38
N HIS A 142 -4.82 6.79 -4.25
CA HIS A 142 -4.14 7.04 -2.99
C HIS A 142 -3.01 6.02 -2.78
N ASP A 143 -3.38 4.74 -2.66
CA ASP A 143 -2.45 3.65 -2.36
C ASP A 143 -2.54 2.52 -3.39
N VAL A 144 -1.46 1.73 -3.44
CA VAL A 144 -1.42 0.45 -4.14
C VAL A 144 -0.81 -0.61 -3.23
N TRP A 145 -1.43 -1.80 -3.23
CA TRP A 145 -0.93 -3.01 -2.59
C TRP A 145 -0.81 -4.09 -3.67
N VAL A 146 0.25 -4.89 -3.69
CA VAL A 146 0.40 -5.96 -4.69
C VAL A 146 0.61 -7.30 -4.00
N GLU A 147 -0.19 -8.30 -4.38
CA GLU A 147 -0.08 -9.66 -3.87
C GLU A 147 -0.43 -10.65 -4.98
N ASN A 148 0.37 -11.71 -5.13
CA ASN A 148 0.18 -12.76 -6.13
C ASN A 148 0.03 -12.21 -7.56
N GLY A 149 0.76 -11.13 -7.88
CA GLY A 149 0.70 -10.45 -9.17
C GLY A 149 -0.61 -9.71 -9.46
N ILE A 150 -1.43 -9.45 -8.43
CA ILE A 150 -2.59 -8.57 -8.51
C ILE A 150 -2.29 -7.30 -7.71
N ALA A 151 -2.42 -6.14 -8.35
CA ALA A 151 -2.40 -4.84 -7.70
C ALA A 151 -3.82 -4.43 -7.29
N TYR A 152 -3.98 -4.07 -6.01
CA TYR A 152 -5.19 -3.55 -5.40
C TYR A 152 -4.95 -2.08 -5.08
N SER A 153 -5.60 -1.18 -5.80
CA SER A 153 -5.48 0.26 -5.55
C SER A 153 -6.74 0.81 -4.89
N SER A 154 -6.53 1.87 -4.09
CA SER A 154 -7.60 2.70 -3.54
C SER A 154 -7.75 3.98 -4.36
N ASN A 155 -8.92 4.19 -4.95
CA ASN A 155 -9.13 5.18 -6.02
C ASN A 155 -10.23 6.20 -5.70
N TRP A 156 -10.43 6.54 -4.42
CA TRP A 156 -11.44 7.50 -3.99
C TRP A 156 -12.84 7.20 -4.56
N HIS A 157 -13.35 8.01 -5.48
CA HIS A 157 -14.67 7.82 -6.12
C HIS A 157 -14.74 6.60 -7.04
N ASP A 158 -13.62 6.19 -7.64
CA ASP A 158 -13.56 4.96 -8.43
C ASP A 158 -13.47 3.72 -7.54
N GLY A 159 -13.30 3.92 -6.22
CA GLY A 159 -13.30 2.87 -5.21
C GLY A 159 -12.10 1.92 -5.35
N VAL A 160 -12.32 0.65 -5.03
CA VAL A 160 -11.28 -0.37 -5.13
C VAL A 160 -11.16 -0.85 -6.58
N VAL A 161 -9.93 -0.89 -7.08
CA VAL A 161 -9.64 -1.46 -8.41
C VAL A 161 -8.57 -2.55 -8.28
N ALA A 162 -8.87 -3.73 -8.83
CA ALA A 162 -7.96 -4.86 -8.91
C ALA A 162 -7.41 -4.99 -10.34
N VAL A 163 -6.09 -5.11 -10.47
CA VAL A 163 -5.36 -5.11 -11.75
C VAL A 163 -4.38 -6.25 -11.79
N ASP A 164 -4.40 -7.03 -12.86
CA ASP A 164 -3.41 -8.05 -13.16
C ASP A 164 -2.12 -7.37 -13.62
N VAL A 165 -1.06 -7.56 -12.83
CA VAL A 165 0.27 -7.00 -13.08
C VAL A 165 1.30 -8.12 -13.24
N GLY A 166 0.86 -9.31 -13.63
CA GLY A 166 1.70 -10.51 -13.74
C GLY A 166 1.23 -11.66 -12.85
N GLY A 167 -0.06 -11.69 -12.48
CA GLY A 167 -0.64 -12.77 -11.70
C GLY A 167 -0.61 -14.07 -12.49
N LEU A 168 -0.12 -15.14 -11.87
CA LEU A 168 -0.14 -16.46 -12.50
C LEU A 168 -1.59 -16.93 -12.61
N LYS A 169 -1.99 -17.32 -13.83
CA LYS A 169 -3.31 -17.92 -14.04
C LYS A 169 -3.42 -19.17 -13.19
N PHE A 170 -4.35 -19.17 -12.24
CA PHE A 170 -4.57 -20.32 -11.37
C PHE A 170 -4.89 -21.58 -12.20
N SER A 171 -4.27 -22.70 -11.81
CA SER A 171 -4.50 -24.04 -12.36
C SER A 171 -5.07 -24.93 -11.25
N GLU A 172 -6.16 -25.66 -11.53
CA GLU A 172 -6.80 -26.54 -10.55
C GLU A 172 -5.87 -27.67 -10.02
N LYS A 173 -4.73 -27.91 -10.68
CA LYS A 173 -3.72 -28.87 -10.24
C LYS A 173 -2.84 -28.36 -9.11
N ASP A 174 -2.76 -27.05 -8.92
CA ASP A 174 -1.83 -26.36 -8.01
C ASP A 174 -2.57 -25.77 -6.79
N ARG A 175 -3.73 -26.36 -6.47
CA ARG A 175 -4.68 -25.96 -5.40
C ARG A 175 -4.07 -25.78 -4.00
N SER A 176 -2.85 -26.26 -3.73
CA SER A 176 -2.26 -26.23 -2.40
C SER A 176 -1.53 -24.94 -2.04
N ASP A 177 -1.05 -24.18 -3.04
CA ASP A 177 -0.07 -23.11 -2.78
C ASP A 177 -0.67 -21.70 -2.93
N VAL A 178 -1.82 -21.60 -3.60
CA VAL A 178 -2.53 -20.35 -3.82
C VAL A 178 -3.83 -20.39 -3.03
N GLN A 179 -3.83 -19.74 -1.86
CA GLN A 179 -5.03 -19.36 -1.13
C GLN A 179 -6.09 -18.85 -2.13
N TYR A 180 -7.29 -19.47 -2.17
CA TYR A 180 -8.30 -19.26 -3.21
C TYR A 180 -8.69 -17.77 -3.35
N ASN A 181 -8.07 -17.09 -4.32
CA ASN A 181 -8.40 -15.73 -4.71
C ASN A 181 -9.08 -15.78 -6.10
N PRO A 182 -10.41 -15.54 -6.18
CA PRO A 182 -11.16 -15.56 -7.43
C PRO A 182 -10.61 -14.67 -8.54
N LEU A 183 -9.91 -13.58 -8.20
CA LEU A 183 -9.28 -12.71 -9.19
C LEU A 183 -8.16 -13.42 -9.96
N LEU A 184 -7.48 -14.41 -9.36
CA LEU A 184 -6.44 -15.19 -10.02
C LEU A 184 -6.98 -16.12 -11.12
N MET A 185 -8.30 -16.38 -11.14
CA MET A 185 -8.96 -17.06 -12.25
C MET A 185 -9.06 -16.18 -13.50
N LYS A 186 -9.10 -14.85 -13.31
CA LYS A 186 -9.13 -13.85 -14.38
C LYS A 186 -7.73 -13.35 -14.75
N ALA A 187 -6.74 -13.56 -13.88
CA ALA A 187 -5.35 -13.20 -14.09
C ALA A 187 -4.66 -14.04 -15.19
N GLY A 188 -3.39 -13.72 -15.44
CA GLY A 188 -2.55 -14.27 -16.50
C GLY A 188 -2.73 -13.60 -17.86
N GLN A 189 -3.36 -12.43 -17.88
CA GLN A 189 -3.56 -11.60 -19.07
C GLN A 189 -2.72 -10.33 -19.01
N GLY A 190 -2.40 -9.85 -17.81
CA GLY A 190 -1.57 -8.69 -17.57
C GLY A 190 -0.12 -9.03 -17.27
N SER A 191 0.70 -7.99 -17.24
CA SER A 191 2.12 -8.04 -16.87
C SER A 191 2.55 -6.69 -16.30
N PRO A 192 3.74 -6.57 -15.69
CA PRO A 192 4.27 -5.27 -15.27
C PRO A 192 4.36 -4.25 -16.42
N SER A 193 4.53 -4.71 -17.66
CA SER A 193 4.59 -3.85 -18.86
C SER A 193 3.24 -3.59 -19.54
N ASP A 194 2.22 -4.39 -19.22
CA ASP A 194 0.87 -4.29 -19.80
C ASP A 194 -0.15 -4.68 -18.72
N PRO A 195 -0.39 -3.79 -17.74
CA PRO A 195 -1.29 -4.07 -16.62
C PRO A 195 -2.75 -4.11 -17.10
N VAL A 196 -3.52 -5.12 -16.65
CA VAL A 196 -4.90 -5.36 -17.13
C VAL A 196 -5.89 -5.29 -15.97
N LYS A 197 -6.86 -4.38 -16.03
CA LYS A 197 -7.91 -4.30 -15.00
C LYS A 197 -8.74 -5.59 -14.96
N LEU A 198 -8.85 -6.18 -13.77
CA LEU A 198 -9.61 -7.42 -13.53
C LEU A 198 -11.03 -7.15 -13.01
N ALA A 199 -11.15 -6.28 -12.02
CA ALA A 199 -12.40 -5.98 -11.34
C ALA A 199 -12.34 -4.61 -10.66
N GLU A 200 -13.50 -4.04 -10.37
CA GLU A 200 -13.62 -2.81 -9.58
C GLU A 200 -14.88 -2.84 -8.73
N MET A 201 -14.86 -2.10 -7.62
CA MET A 201 -16.06 -1.77 -6.87
C MET A 201 -16.01 -0.30 -6.47
N LYS A 202 -16.91 0.50 -7.07
CA LYS A 202 -16.95 1.95 -6.88
C LYS A 202 -17.38 2.33 -5.47
N ASP A 203 -16.78 3.40 -4.96
CA ASP A 203 -17.22 4.03 -3.73
C ASP A 203 -18.01 5.31 -4.04
N SER A 204 -19.33 5.19 -3.93
CA SER A 204 -20.27 6.31 -4.12
C SER A 204 -20.02 7.51 -3.19
N LYS A 205 -19.37 7.31 -2.04
CA LYS A 205 -19.05 8.37 -1.08
C LYS A 205 -17.70 9.02 -1.37
N GLY A 206 -16.85 8.40 -2.19
CA GLY A 206 -15.53 8.90 -2.56
C GLY A 206 -14.55 9.01 -1.40
N ARG A 207 -14.53 8.01 -0.53
CA ARG A 207 -13.74 7.98 0.71
C ARG A 207 -12.72 6.86 0.74
N ASN A 208 -12.74 5.95 -0.23
CA ASN A 208 -11.78 4.85 -0.31
C ASN A 208 -10.32 5.37 -0.36
N HIS A 209 -9.63 5.15 0.75
CA HIS A 209 -8.26 5.59 1.03
C HIS A 209 -7.27 4.43 1.00
N SER A 210 -7.70 3.26 1.46
CA SER A 210 -6.87 2.06 1.54
C SER A 210 -7.64 0.85 1.05
N ALA A 211 -6.93 -0.15 0.52
CA ALA A 211 -7.48 -1.41 0.06
C ALA A 211 -6.55 -2.55 0.48
N PHE A 212 -7.10 -3.62 1.05
CA PHE A 212 -6.31 -4.78 1.48
C PHE A 212 -7.02 -6.09 1.08
N PRO A 213 -6.37 -6.98 0.32
CA PRO A 213 -6.96 -8.27 -0.03
C PRO A 213 -7.03 -9.19 1.20
N PHE A 214 -8.14 -9.90 1.36
CA PHE A 214 -8.36 -10.77 2.51
C PHE A 214 -9.11 -12.04 2.09
N LEU A 215 -8.43 -13.19 2.17
CA LEU A 215 -9.10 -14.48 2.12
C LEU A 215 -9.45 -14.93 3.54
N SER A 216 -10.75 -15.03 3.83
CA SER A 216 -11.22 -15.57 5.10
C SER A 216 -10.89 -17.05 5.22
N GLN A 217 -10.15 -17.43 6.25
CA GLN A 217 -9.78 -18.82 6.50
C GLN A 217 -10.97 -19.64 7.03
N SER A 218 -11.87 -18.98 7.76
CA SER A 218 -13.07 -19.60 8.33
C SER A 218 -14.19 -19.83 7.32
N THR A 219 -14.31 -19.00 6.28
CA THR A 219 -15.41 -19.11 5.30
C THR A 219 -14.97 -19.44 3.89
N GLY A 220 -13.71 -19.19 3.53
CA GLY A 220 -13.21 -19.28 2.15
C GLY A 220 -13.67 -18.13 1.25
N ASN A 221 -14.36 -17.13 1.80
CA ASN A 221 -14.75 -15.93 1.06
C ASN A 221 -13.54 -15.02 0.85
N PHE A 222 -13.41 -14.49 -0.36
CA PHE A 222 -12.42 -13.49 -0.68
C PHE A 222 -13.04 -12.09 -0.63
N TYR A 223 -12.45 -11.24 0.18
CA TYR A 223 -12.81 -9.85 0.34
C TYR A 223 -11.67 -8.93 -0.10
N ILE A 224 -12.03 -7.71 -0.48
CA ILE A 224 -11.11 -6.58 -0.39
C ILE A 224 -11.65 -5.65 0.69
N ILE A 225 -10.86 -5.43 1.74
CA ILE A 225 -11.22 -4.52 2.83
C ILE A 225 -10.81 -3.12 2.45
N SER A 226 -11.80 -2.24 2.28
CA SER A 226 -11.62 -0.82 1.98
C SER A 226 -11.66 0.01 3.26
N GLY A 227 -10.74 0.96 3.43
CA GLY A 227 -10.80 1.96 4.52
C GLY A 227 -11.27 3.32 4.02
N ASP A 228 -12.11 3.99 4.82
CA ASP A 228 -12.49 5.38 4.59
C ASP A 228 -11.39 6.35 5.05
N GLU A 229 -11.19 7.46 4.33
CA GLU A 229 -10.59 8.68 4.85
C GLU A 229 -11.53 9.86 4.62
N TRP A 230 -12.05 10.43 5.71
CA TRP A 230 -12.98 11.54 5.62
C TRP A 230 -12.79 12.54 6.76
N PHE A 231 -12.60 13.82 6.39
CA PHE A 231 -12.43 14.93 7.33
C PHE A 231 -13.67 15.84 7.34
N PRO A 232 -14.77 15.48 8.02
CA PRO A 232 -16.01 16.28 8.02
C PRO A 232 -15.83 17.69 8.60
N PHE A 233 -14.79 17.93 9.41
CA PHE A 233 -14.49 19.21 10.03
C PHE A 233 -13.36 19.98 9.31
N GLY A 234 -12.95 19.50 8.13
CA GLY A 234 -11.86 20.06 7.34
C GLY A 234 -10.46 19.67 7.83
N MET A 235 -9.46 20.01 7.01
CA MET A 235 -8.05 19.61 7.20
C MET A 235 -7.20 20.69 7.88
N ASN A 236 -7.77 21.84 8.26
CA ASN A 236 -7.02 22.98 8.80
C ASN A 236 -6.15 22.62 10.02
N ASN A 237 -6.63 21.71 10.87
CA ASN A 237 -5.85 21.25 12.02
C ASN A 237 -4.60 20.48 11.59
N LEU A 238 -4.70 19.58 10.60
CA LEU A 238 -3.55 18.84 10.06
C LEU A 238 -2.46 19.80 9.56
N TYR A 239 -2.85 20.79 8.76
CA TYR A 239 -1.91 21.77 8.22
C TYR A 239 -1.25 22.68 9.27
N GLN A 240 -1.86 22.78 10.46
CA GLN A 240 -1.32 23.54 11.60
C GLN A 240 -0.63 22.64 12.63
N SER A 241 -0.39 21.36 12.31
CA SER A 241 0.18 20.38 13.25
C SER A 241 -0.65 20.26 14.55
N LYS A 242 -1.97 20.37 14.42
CA LYS A 242 -2.95 20.16 15.50
C LYS A 242 -3.72 18.88 15.25
N PRO A 243 -4.20 18.19 16.30
CA PRO A 243 -5.04 17.01 16.12
C PRO A 243 -6.26 17.30 15.23
N SER A 244 -6.40 16.53 14.16
CA SER A 244 -7.61 16.52 13.34
C SER A 244 -8.66 15.57 13.93
N SER A 245 -9.86 15.56 13.37
CA SER A 245 -10.93 14.65 13.82
C SER A 245 -11.63 14.01 12.62
N PRO A 246 -10.95 13.13 11.87
CA PRO A 246 -11.58 12.38 10.78
C PRO A 246 -12.63 11.38 11.29
N ARG A 247 -13.41 10.86 10.34
CA ARG A 247 -14.43 9.82 10.52
C ARG A 247 -14.28 8.77 9.45
N GLY A 248 -14.73 7.56 9.73
CA GLY A 248 -14.69 6.48 8.75
C GLY A 248 -14.92 5.12 9.38
N GLY A 249 -14.62 4.10 8.59
CA GLY A 249 -14.68 2.71 8.96
C GLY A 249 -14.02 1.86 7.89
N PHE A 250 -14.21 0.55 8.03
CA PHE A 250 -13.74 -0.43 7.07
C PHE A 250 -14.94 -1.12 6.42
N HIS A 251 -14.89 -1.30 5.11
CA HIS A 251 -15.93 -1.93 4.32
C HIS A 251 -15.42 -3.26 3.78
N PHE A 252 -16.22 -4.31 3.94
CA PHE A 252 -15.89 -5.66 3.51
C PHE A 252 -16.58 -5.93 2.17
N MET A 253 -15.84 -5.71 1.10
CA MET A 253 -16.30 -5.92 -0.26
C MET A 253 -16.03 -7.37 -0.66
N ASN A 254 -17.06 -8.19 -0.84
CA ASN A 254 -16.94 -9.57 -1.27
C ASN A 254 -16.68 -9.63 -2.79
N PHE A 255 -15.59 -10.30 -3.16
CA PHE A 255 -15.10 -10.49 -4.52
C PHE A 255 -15.13 -11.98 -4.93
N ASN A 256 -15.98 -12.80 -4.31
CA ASN A 256 -16.23 -14.18 -4.72
C ASN A 256 -16.70 -14.29 -6.18
N ASP A 257 -17.50 -13.30 -6.62
CA ASP A 257 -17.79 -13.03 -8.02
C ASP A 257 -17.15 -11.69 -8.41
N PRO A 258 -15.94 -11.68 -8.99
CA PRO A 258 -15.26 -10.45 -9.38
C PRO A 258 -15.98 -9.62 -10.44
N ASP A 259 -16.94 -10.18 -11.17
CA ASP A 259 -17.75 -9.43 -12.14
C ASP A 259 -18.91 -8.68 -11.47
N ASN A 260 -19.31 -9.10 -10.27
CA ASN A 260 -20.39 -8.49 -9.49
C ASN A 260 -20.04 -8.40 -7.99
N PRO A 261 -18.98 -7.68 -7.60
CA PRO A 261 -18.61 -7.54 -6.20
C PRO A 261 -19.69 -6.79 -5.41
N ARG A 262 -19.81 -7.10 -4.12
CA ARG A 262 -20.82 -6.51 -3.24
C ARG A 262 -20.26 -6.18 -1.86
N GLU A 263 -20.74 -5.12 -1.24
CA GLU A 263 -20.49 -4.84 0.17
C GLU A 263 -21.32 -5.82 1.02
N GLU A 264 -20.68 -6.60 1.88
CA GLU A 264 -21.38 -7.56 2.76
C GLU A 264 -21.43 -7.10 4.21
N ALA A 265 -20.43 -6.34 4.64
CA ALA A 265 -20.32 -5.84 5.99
C ALA A 265 -19.61 -4.49 6.03
N THR A 266 -19.87 -3.72 7.09
CA THR A 266 -19.09 -2.53 7.43
C THR A 266 -18.75 -2.53 8.92
N TYR A 267 -17.55 -2.07 9.25
CA TYR A 267 -17.15 -1.73 10.61
C TYR A 267 -16.97 -0.23 10.72
N MET A 268 -17.99 0.45 11.25
CA MET A 268 -17.97 1.90 11.47
C MET A 268 -17.61 2.23 12.92
N ALA A 269 -16.72 3.20 13.10
CA ALA A 269 -16.33 3.68 14.43
C ALA A 269 -16.56 5.20 14.49
N PRO A 270 -17.77 5.67 14.90
CA PRO A 270 -18.21 7.06 14.72
C PRO A 270 -17.41 8.11 15.50
N GLU A 271 -16.59 7.69 16.46
CA GLU A 271 -15.74 8.52 17.30
C GLU A 271 -14.30 8.69 16.75
N VAL A 272 -13.92 7.88 15.76
CA VAL A 272 -12.58 7.81 15.18
C VAL A 272 -12.60 7.86 13.65
N GLY A 273 -11.49 8.22 13.01
CA GLY A 273 -11.33 8.11 11.56
C GLY A 273 -10.38 6.98 11.21
N SER A 274 -10.83 6.03 10.38
CA SER A 274 -9.98 4.95 9.85
C SER A 274 -8.82 5.54 9.05
N HIS A 275 -7.76 4.76 8.94
CA HIS A 275 -6.61 5.11 8.10
C HIS A 275 -6.11 3.87 7.36
N ASN A 276 -5.26 3.07 8.01
CA ASN A 276 -4.69 1.86 7.43
C ASN A 276 -5.17 0.60 8.15
N GLN A 277 -5.00 -0.51 7.46
CA GLN A 277 -5.36 -1.84 7.94
C GLN A 277 -4.25 -2.82 7.65
N TRP A 278 -4.21 -3.87 8.47
CA TRP A 278 -3.49 -5.09 8.18
C TRP A 278 -4.36 -6.28 8.57
N VAL A 279 -4.32 -7.34 7.77
CA VAL A 279 -5.01 -8.58 8.10
C VAL A 279 -4.00 -9.72 8.16
N TYR A 280 -4.13 -10.54 9.20
CA TYR A 280 -3.44 -11.82 9.29
C TYR A 280 -4.41 -12.87 9.82
N ASN A 281 -4.55 -13.98 9.10
CA ASN A 281 -5.64 -14.93 9.30
C ASN A 281 -6.99 -14.18 9.27
N ASP A 282 -7.91 -14.49 10.18
CA ASP A 282 -9.19 -13.78 10.33
C ASP A 282 -9.11 -12.66 11.40
N ILE A 283 -7.95 -11.98 11.53
CA ILE A 283 -7.78 -10.85 12.44
C ILE A 283 -7.43 -9.57 11.67
N LEU A 284 -8.27 -8.55 11.84
CA LEU A 284 -8.05 -7.21 11.33
C LEU A 284 -7.41 -6.32 12.40
N LEU A 285 -6.22 -5.80 12.10
CA LEU A 285 -5.59 -4.69 12.80
C LEU A 285 -6.05 -3.39 12.15
N ALA A 286 -7.10 -2.79 12.72
CA ALA A 286 -7.69 -1.55 12.25
C ALA A 286 -7.02 -0.35 12.92
N ALA A 287 -6.27 0.44 12.15
CA ALA A 287 -5.63 1.67 12.64
C ALA A 287 -6.51 2.89 12.38
N PHE A 288 -6.55 3.79 13.35
CA PHE A 288 -7.31 5.03 13.29
C PHE A 288 -6.40 6.24 13.55
N TYR A 289 -6.68 7.37 12.88
CA TYR A 289 -5.99 8.65 13.11
C TYR A 289 -5.99 9.06 14.58
N GLN A 290 -7.16 8.95 15.20
CA GLN A 290 -7.36 9.10 16.64
C GLN A 290 -7.96 7.82 17.18
N GLY A 291 -7.57 7.41 18.38
CA GLY A 291 -8.11 6.21 19.02
C GLY A 291 -7.28 4.93 18.85
N GLY A 292 -6.10 5.02 18.22
CA GLY A 292 -5.10 3.96 18.20
C GLY A 292 -5.48 2.79 17.28
N VAL A 293 -5.09 1.58 17.68
CA VAL A 293 -5.34 0.35 16.94
C VAL A 293 -6.45 -0.44 17.62
N ARG A 294 -7.38 -0.98 16.83
CA ARG A 294 -8.36 -1.98 17.26
C ARG A 294 -8.03 -3.30 16.62
N ILE A 295 -8.13 -4.37 17.40
CA ILE A 295 -7.95 -5.74 16.93
C ILE A 295 -9.34 -6.35 16.84
N LEU A 296 -9.74 -6.72 15.63
CA LEU A 296 -11.08 -7.22 15.33
C LEU A 296 -10.96 -8.66 14.85
N ASP A 297 -11.74 -9.54 15.48
CA ASP A 297 -12.00 -10.88 14.96
C ASP A 297 -13.01 -10.75 13.82
N ILE A 298 -12.58 -11.14 12.62
CA ILE A 298 -13.37 -11.10 11.39
C ILE A 298 -13.61 -12.51 10.84
N SER A 299 -13.57 -13.51 11.73
CA SER A 299 -13.91 -14.89 11.39
C SER A 299 -15.42 -15.13 11.29
N GLY A 300 -15.80 -16.14 10.50
CA GLY A 300 -17.19 -16.49 10.26
C GLY A 300 -17.87 -15.62 9.21
N GLU A 301 -19.19 -15.76 9.10
CA GLU A 301 -19.98 -14.98 8.16
C GLU A 301 -20.06 -13.51 8.59
N LEU A 302 -19.63 -12.61 7.71
CA LEU A 302 -19.77 -11.18 7.91
C LEU A 302 -21.14 -10.72 7.38
N LEU A 303 -21.91 -10.02 8.22
CA LEU A 303 -23.24 -9.51 7.91
C LEU A 303 -23.35 -8.09 8.47
N GLY A 304 -23.60 -7.08 7.63
CA GLY A 304 -23.77 -5.70 8.13
C GLY A 304 -24.00 -4.61 7.10
#